data_AF-A0A9Q3PZT3-F1
#
_entry.id   AF-A0A9Q3PZT3-F1
#
_cell.length_a   1.000
_cell.length_b   1.000
_cell.length_c   1.000
_cell.angle_alpha   90.00
_cell.angle_beta   90.00
_cell.angle_gamma   90.00
#
_symmetry.space_group_name_H-M   'P 1'
#
loop_
_entity.id
_entity.type
_entity.pdbx_description
1 polymer ?
#
loop_
_entity_poly.entity_id
_entity_poly.type
_entity_poly.pdbx_seq_one_letter_code
_entity_poly.pdbx_strand_id
1 'polypeptide(L)'
;MDKGLLFWNNIISTCGVPKILISDRDPNFTSEVWTNLYDILGTKLAFSTAYHTQTDGLAERMIQTMEGIIRRFCAYGMEYKDQ
;
A
#
# COMPACT_ATOMS: atom_id res chain seq x y z
N MET A 1 -6.60 -6.49 14.23
CA MET A 1 -5.37 -7.31 14.23
C MET A 1 -5.13 -7.95 12.86
N ASP A 2 -6.17 -8.52 12.22
CA ASP A 2 -6.04 -9.28 10.96
C ASP A 2 -5.38 -8.54 9.80
N LYS A 3 -5.65 -7.24 9.62
CA LYS A 3 -5.05 -6.42 8.54
C LYS A 3 -3.53 -6.30 8.67
N GLY A 4 -3.01 -6.17 9.90
CA GLY A 4 -1.57 -6.07 10.14
C GLY A 4 -0.84 -7.37 9.84
N LEU A 5 -1.44 -8.51 10.23
CA LEU A 5 -0.94 -9.84 9.90
C LEU A 5 -0.95 -10.10 8.39
N LEU A 6 -2.03 -9.72 7.70
CA LEU A 6 -2.14 -9.88 6.25
C LEU A 6 -1.08 -9.04 5.52
N PHE A 7 -0.87 -7.80 5.96
CA PHE A 7 0.16 -6.92 5.40
C PHE A 7 1.57 -7.48 5.62
N TRP A 8 1.87 -7.95 6.83
CA TRP A 8 3.15 -8.55 7.15
C TRP A 8 3.45 -9.80 6.31
N ASN A 9 2.50 -10.72 6.25
CA ASN A 9 2.67 -12.02 5.62
C ASN A 9 2.69 -11.98 4.10
N ASN A 10 2.11 -10.95 3.46
CA ASN A 10 2.03 -10.87 2.01
C ASN A 10 2.89 -9.77 1.40
N ILE A 11 3.05 -8.63 2.09
CA ILE A 11 3.79 -7.48 1.55
C ILE A 11 5.22 -7.45 2.09
N ILE A 12 5.41 -7.46 3.42
CA ILE A 12 6.74 -7.35 4.02
C ILE A 12 7.59 -8.60 3.77
N SER A 13 6.98 -9.79 3.85
CA SER A 13 7.67 -11.05 3.53
C SER A 13 8.17 -11.12 2.08
N THR A 14 7.40 -10.59 1.13
CA THR A 14 7.66 -10.67 -0.31
C THR A 14 8.60 -9.57 -0.78
N CYS A 15 8.40 -8.34 -0.30
CA CYS A 15 9.15 -7.16 -0.73
C CYS A 15 10.33 -6.81 0.18
N GLY A 16 10.37 -7.38 1.39
CA GLY A 16 11.28 -6.97 2.45
C GLY A 16 10.81 -5.74 3.22
N VAL A 17 11.57 -5.38 4.25
CA VAL A 17 11.30 -4.19 5.07
C VAL A 17 11.79 -2.94 4.33
N PRO A 18 10.90 -1.97 4.05
CA PRO A 18 11.31 -0.75 3.36
C PRO A 18 12.10 0.19 4.29
N LYS A 19 13.02 0.96 3.71
CA LYS A 19 13.74 2.02 4.44
C LYS A 19 12.87 3.26 4.68
N ILE A 20 11.98 3.56 3.73
CA ILE A 20 11.04 4.68 3.78
C ILE A 20 9.70 4.15 3.30
N LEU A 21 8.64 4.42 4.07
CA LEU A 21 7.27 4.16 3.66
C LEU A 21 6.55 5.49 3.51
N ILE A 22 6.09 5.77 2.29
CA ILE A 22 5.30 6.95 1.98
C ILE A 22 3.84 6.53 1.98
N SER A 23 3.02 7.16 2.81
CA SER A 23 1.60 6.86 2.96
C SER A 23 0.80 8.13 3.11
N ASP A 24 -0.50 8.07 2.82
CA ASP A 24 -1.44 9.10 3.24
C ASP A 24 -1.61 9.13 4.78
N ARG A 25 -2.44 10.05 5.27
CA ARG A 25 -2.73 10.19 6.71
C ARG A 25 -3.84 9.26 7.20
N ASP A 26 -4.00 8.09 6.60
CA ASP A 26 -4.99 7.13 7.06
C ASP A 26 -4.74 6.75 8.54
N PRO A 27 -5.80 6.62 9.37
CA PRO A 27 -5.70 6.26 10.78
C PRO A 27 -4.90 4.99 11.05
N ASN A 28 -4.86 4.04 10.10
CA ASN A 28 -4.06 2.84 10.25
C ASN A 28 -2.57 3.21 10.32
N PHE A 29 -2.05 4.05 9.43
CA PHE A 29 -0.63 4.42 9.40
C PHE A 29 -0.24 5.50 10.42
N THR A 30 -1.22 6.26 10.93
CA THR A 30 -0.99 7.29 11.95
C THR A 30 -1.21 6.79 13.38
N SER A 31 -1.80 5.60 13.56
CA SER A 31 -2.00 5.01 14.88
C SER A 31 -0.70 4.56 15.53
N GLU A 32 -0.63 4.71 16.85
CA GLU A 32 0.55 4.41 17.68
C GLU A 32 1.12 3.00 17.45
N VAL A 33 0.25 2.00 17.25
CA VAL A 33 0.67 0.62 16.96
C VAL A 33 1.53 0.54 15.70
N TRP A 34 1.11 1.23 14.64
CA TRP A 34 1.82 1.18 13.36
C TRP A 34 3.06 2.07 13.36
N THR A 35 2.99 3.26 13.97
CA THR A 35 4.18 4.12 14.11
C THR A 35 5.27 3.41 14.89
N ASN A 36 4.94 2.75 16.01
CA ASN A 36 5.89 1.99 16.81
C ASN A 36 6.43 0.76 16.06
N LEU A 37 5.57 0.05 15.30
CA LEU A 37 6.00 -1.07 14.48
C LEU A 37 7.07 -0.64 13.47
N TYR A 38 6.83 0.43 12.72
CA TYR A 38 7.79 0.91 11.71
C TYR A 38 9.07 1.47 12.33
N ASP A 39 8.99 2.07 13.52
CA ASP A 39 10.18 2.51 14.26
C ASP A 39 11.08 1.31 14.65
N ILE A 40 10.50 0.23 15.15
CA ILE A 40 11.21 -1.03 15.46
C ILE A 40 11.84 -1.64 14.21
N LEU A 41 11.18 -1.53 13.06
CA LEU A 41 11.66 -2.04 11.77
C LEU A 41 12.74 -1.14 11.14
N GLY A 42 13.01 0.03 11.71
CA GLY A 42 13.91 1.02 11.13
C GLY A 42 13.38 1.65 9.85
N THR A 43 12.05 1.61 9.65
CA THR A 43 11.37 2.21 8.51
C THR A 43 10.97 3.63 8.84
N LYS A 44 11.41 4.60 8.03
CA LYS A 44 10.96 5.99 8.16
C LYS A 44 9.59 6.16 7.52
N LEU A 45 8.57 6.44 8.33
CA LEU A 45 7.26 6.86 7.86
C LEU A 45 7.31 8.31 7.35
N ALA A 46 6.84 8.54 6.13
CA ALA A 46 6.69 9.86 5.54
C ALA A 46 5.24 10.04 5.06
N PHE A 47 4.51 10.97 5.64
CA PHE A 47 3.11 11.19 5.27
C PHE A 47 2.99 12.14 4.08
N SER A 48 2.24 11.74 3.05
CA SER A 48 1.89 12.61 1.93
C SER A 48 1.00 13.76 2.45
N THR A 49 1.12 14.92 1.80
CA THR A 49 0.23 16.07 2.05
C THR A 49 -0.73 16.18 0.89
N ALA A 50 -1.94 16.71 1.11
CA ALA A 50 -2.98 16.87 0.08
C ALA A 50 -2.51 17.63 -1.20
N TYR A 51 -1.37 18.32 -1.13
CA TYR A 51 -0.78 19.07 -2.24
C TYR A 51 0.56 18.49 -2.76
N HIS A 52 0.96 17.28 -2.32
CA HIS A 52 2.16 16.58 -2.81
C HIS A 52 1.80 15.47 -3.82
N THR A 53 1.15 15.85 -4.92
CA THR A 53 0.84 14.99 -6.07
C THR A 53 2.07 14.31 -6.68
N GLN A 54 3.27 14.82 -6.40
CA GLN A 54 4.52 14.28 -6.94
C GLN A 54 4.97 12.99 -6.22
N THR A 55 4.63 12.83 -4.94
CA THR A 55 5.10 11.69 -4.14
C THR A 55 4.07 10.57 -4.09
N ASP A 56 2.79 10.91 -3.94
CA ASP A 56 1.69 9.94 -3.87
C ASP A 56 1.12 9.60 -5.26
N GLY A 57 1.30 10.48 -6.24
CA GLY A 57 0.68 10.35 -7.56
C GLY A 57 1.14 9.14 -8.38
N LEU A 58 2.27 8.50 -8.02
CA LEU A 58 2.67 7.21 -8.61
C LEU A 58 1.84 6.06 -8.04
N ALA A 59 1.66 6.03 -6.72
CA ALA A 59 0.84 5.02 -6.06
C ALA A 59 -0.63 5.18 -6.48
N GLU A 60 -1.16 6.41 -6.50
CA GLU A 60 -2.52 6.71 -6.97
C GLU A 60 -2.74 6.28 -8.42
N ARG A 61 -1.80 6.56 -9.33
CA ARG A 61 -1.90 6.12 -10.73
C ARG A 61 -1.87 4.60 -10.86
N MET A 62 -1.05 3.91 -10.07
CA MET A 62 -1.00 2.46 -10.05
C MET A 62 -2.31 1.87 -9.55
N ILE A 63 -2.87 2.42 -8.46
CA ILE A 63 -4.18 2.03 -7.92
C ILE A 63 -5.27 2.23 -8.96
N GLN A 64 -5.35 3.40 -9.61
CA GLN A 64 -6.34 3.67 -10.65
C GLN A 64 -6.23 2.68 -11.84
N THR A 65 -5.00 2.35 -12.24
CA THR A 65 -4.75 1.38 -13.31
C THR A 65 -5.25 -0.01 -12.90
N MET A 66 -4.91 -0.46 -11.69
CA MET A 66 -5.35 -1.75 -11.16
C MET A 66 -6.88 -1.82 -11.03
N GLU A 67 -7.51 -0.77 -10.49
CA GLU A 67 -8.98 -0.70 -10.43
C GLU A 67 -9.63 -0.80 -11.82
N GLY A 68 -9.06 -0.11 -12.81
CA GLY A 68 -9.53 -0.17 -14.19
C GLY A 68 -9.47 -1.59 -14.77
N ILE A 69 -8.39 -2.33 -14.47
CA ILE A 69 -8.23 -3.73 -14.86
C ILE A 69 -9.27 -4.60 -14.16
N ILE A 70 -9.41 -4.48 -12.83
CA ILE A 70 -10.37 -5.27 -12.04
C ILE A 70 -11.81 -5.01 -12.52
N ARG A 71 -12.19 -3.75 -12.74
CA ARG A 71 -13.52 -3.40 -13.27
C ARG A 71 -13.77 -4.06 -14.63
N ARG A 72 -12.80 -4.03 -15.54
CA ARG A 72 -12.94 -4.70 -16.85
C ARG A 72 -13.02 -6.22 -16.71
N PHE A 73 -12.19 -6.81 -15.85
CA PHE A 73 -12.21 -8.24 -15.57
C PHE A 73 -13.59 -8.69 -15.08
N CYS A 74 -14.15 -8.01 -14.08
CA CYS A 74 -15.48 -8.30 -13.55
C CYS A 74 -16.60 -8.02 -14.55
N ALA A 75 -16.50 -6.97 -15.37
CA ALA A 75 -17.55 -6.59 -16.32
C ALA A 75 -17.61 -7.50 -17.56
N TYR A 76 -16.46 -7.98 -18.04
CA TYR A 76 -16.36 -8.76 -19.27
C TYR A 76 -16.11 -10.26 -19.03
N GLY A 77 -16.02 -10.70 -17.77
CA GLY A 77 -15.74 -12.10 -17.43
C GLY A 77 -14.44 -12.59 -18.04
N MET A 78 -13.44 -11.71 -18.19
CA MET A 78 -12.14 -12.14 -18.73
C MET A 78 -11.56 -13.16 -17.77
N GLU A 79 -11.15 -14.34 -18.23
CA GLU A 79 -10.40 -15.29 -17.41
C GLU A 79 -8.92 -14.88 -17.42
N TYR A 80 -8.31 -14.86 -16.22
CA TYR A 80 -6.86 -14.73 -16.12
C TYR A 80 -6.27 -16.06 -16.58
N LYS A 81 -5.64 -16.07 -17.76
CA LYS A 81 -4.86 -17.24 -18.19
C LYS A 81 -3.55 -17.20 -17.43
N ASP A 82 -3.40 -18.07 -16.44
CA ASP A 82 -2.10 -18.37 -15.86
C ASP A 82 -1.18 -18.82 -17.00
N GLN A 83 -0.08 -18.09 -17.19
CA GLN A 83 0.97 -18.40 -18.17
C GLN A 83 2.24 -18.79 -17.40
#